data_AF-A0A3M1PKM4-F1
#
_entry.id   AF-A0A3M1PKM4-F1
#
_cell.length_a   1.000
_cell.length_b   1.000
_cell.length_c   1.000
_cell.angle_alpha   90.00
_cell.angle_beta   90.00
_cell.angle_gamma   90.00
#
_symmetry.space_group_name_H-M   'P 1'
#
loop_
_entity.id
_entity.type
_entity.pdbx_description
1 polymer ?
#
loop_
_entity_poly.entity_id
_entity_poly.type
_entity_poly.pdbx_seq_one_letter_code
_entity_poly.pdbx_strand_id
1 'polypeptide(L)'
;MKAVRRNLLAIGFLFGLFFLNPSLAGVQQATGGKLSINLKARTVVLGPEITLGDVGRIVVRDRALRQKLSSVKIKQAPPPGEATDISLNDIKKCLRVAGFGKYVHALRGPRTIRVVTAPVEIDKAFIREEHA
;
A
#
# COMPACT_ATOMS: atom_id res chain seq x y z
N MET A 1 55.19 -55.42 -17.09
CA MET A 1 54.95 -54.63 -15.87
C MET A 1 54.85 -53.15 -16.24
N LYS A 2 53.64 -52.58 -16.33
CA LYS A 2 53.43 -51.15 -16.60
C LYS A 2 52.25 -50.61 -15.77
N ALA A 3 52.61 -49.72 -14.85
CA ALA A 3 51.90 -48.57 -14.28
C ALA A 3 50.41 -48.71 -13.89
N VAL A 4 50.19 -48.91 -12.59
CA VAL A 4 49.02 -48.43 -11.85
C VAL A 4 49.23 -46.95 -11.53
N ARG A 5 48.26 -46.07 -11.83
CA ARG A 5 47.97 -44.83 -11.07
C ARG A 5 46.66 -44.17 -11.51
N ARG A 6 45.68 -44.25 -10.59
CA ARG A 6 44.83 -43.16 -10.05
C ARG A 6 43.75 -42.51 -10.92
N ASN A 7 42.52 -42.91 -10.57
CA ASN A 7 41.25 -42.16 -10.48
C ASN A 7 41.29 -40.63 -10.44
N LEU A 8 40.14 -40.09 -10.88
CA LEU A 8 39.38 -38.93 -10.38
C LEU A 8 39.43 -37.68 -11.26
N LEU A 9 38.27 -37.03 -11.38
CA LEU A 9 37.91 -35.80 -12.14
C LEU A 9 37.43 -36.10 -13.58
N ALA A 10 36.25 -35.69 -14.05
CA ALA A 10 35.32 -34.68 -13.55
C ALA A 10 33.89 -34.99 -14.03
N ILE A 11 32.97 -35.17 -13.07
CA ILE A 11 31.53 -35.05 -13.29
C ILE A 11 31.21 -33.59 -12.93
N GLY A 12 30.79 -32.79 -13.91
CA GLY A 12 30.37 -31.41 -13.63
C GLY A 12 30.36 -30.53 -14.85
N PHE A 13 29.48 -30.78 -15.82
CA PHE A 13 29.26 -29.86 -16.93
C PHE A 13 27.83 -29.99 -17.50
N LEU A 14 26.81 -29.81 -16.65
CA LEU A 14 25.41 -29.81 -17.11
C LEU A 14 24.47 -28.97 -16.23
N PHE A 15 24.92 -27.79 -15.81
CA PHE A 15 24.06 -26.78 -15.18
C PHE A 15 24.52 -25.39 -15.64
N GLY A 16 24.15 -25.02 -16.86
CA GLY A 16 24.63 -23.77 -17.45
C GLY A 16 23.75 -23.27 -18.58
N LEU A 17 22.42 -23.36 -18.46
CA LEU A 17 21.53 -22.69 -19.43
C LEU A 17 20.13 -22.48 -18.86
N PHE A 18 20.02 -21.87 -17.68
CA PHE A 18 18.72 -21.44 -17.17
C PHE A 18 18.85 -20.07 -16.51
N PHE A 19 18.11 -19.10 -17.06
CA PHE A 19 17.94 -17.70 -16.66
C PHE A 19 18.96 -16.67 -17.17
N LEU A 20 18.98 -16.47 -18.50
CA LEU A 20 19.18 -15.14 -19.08
C LEU A 20 17.86 -14.37 -18.96
N ASN A 21 17.72 -13.55 -17.92
CA ASN A 21 16.69 -12.51 -17.88
C ASN A 21 17.17 -11.32 -17.04
N PRO A 22 18.02 -10.42 -17.57
CA PRO A 22 18.36 -9.18 -16.90
C PRO A 22 17.29 -8.13 -17.22
N SER A 23 16.05 -8.40 -16.81
CA SER A 23 15.03 -7.36 -16.73
C SER A 23 14.86 -7.04 -15.25
N LEU A 24 14.93 -5.75 -14.93
CA LEU A 24 14.81 -5.16 -13.58
C LEU A 24 16.05 -5.20 -12.69
N ALA A 25 16.89 -4.17 -12.84
CA ALA A 25 17.35 -3.42 -11.67
C ALA A 25 17.66 -1.97 -12.06
N GLY A 26 16.67 -1.28 -12.63
CA GLY A 26 16.65 0.18 -12.62
C GLY A 26 16.49 0.66 -11.18
N VAL A 27 17.59 0.66 -10.42
CA VAL A 27 17.69 1.36 -9.15
C VAL A 27 17.78 2.85 -9.48
N GLN A 28 16.64 3.44 -9.84
CA GLN A 28 16.47 4.88 -9.71
C GLN A 28 16.54 5.20 -8.22
N GLN A 29 17.73 5.58 -7.77
CA GLN A 29 17.91 6.31 -6.53
C GLN A 29 17.02 7.54 -6.59
N ALA A 30 15.90 7.48 -5.87
CA ALA A 30 14.96 8.57 -5.74
C ALA A 30 15.66 9.72 -4.99
N THR A 31 16.19 10.66 -5.76
CA THR A 31 16.75 11.92 -5.27
C THR A 31 15.64 12.74 -4.59
N GLY A 32 15.58 12.63 -3.27
CA GLY A 32 15.18 13.70 -2.34
C GLY A 32 13.93 14.53 -2.69
N GLY A 33 12.87 13.94 -3.23
CA GLY A 33 11.59 14.62 -3.34
C GLY A 33 11.00 14.78 -1.94
N LYS A 34 10.83 16.02 -1.46
CA LYS A 34 10.22 16.32 -0.15
C LYS A 34 8.79 15.74 -0.10
N LEU A 35 8.64 14.58 0.53
CA LEU A 35 7.34 13.98 0.80
C LEU A 35 6.58 14.86 1.79
N SER A 36 5.33 15.18 1.48
CA SER A 36 4.41 15.87 2.40
C SER A 36 3.06 15.19 2.35
N ILE A 37 2.53 14.81 3.51
CA ILE A 37 1.21 14.19 3.64
C ILE A 37 0.35 15.15 4.43
N ASN A 38 -0.56 15.84 3.76
CA ASN A 38 -1.44 16.84 4.37
C ASN A 38 -2.80 16.21 4.67
N LEU A 39 -3.09 16.03 5.95
CA LEU A 39 -4.31 15.44 6.45
C LEU A 39 -5.46 16.46 6.44
N LYS A 40 -6.65 16.01 6.04
CA LYS A 40 -7.87 16.83 6.10
C LYS A 40 -8.47 16.73 7.51
N ALA A 41 -9.16 17.77 7.97
CA ALA A 41 -9.89 17.72 9.25
C ALA A 41 -11.15 16.85 9.17
N ARG A 42 -11.78 16.84 7.99
CA ARG A 42 -12.96 16.03 7.70
C ARG A 42 -12.83 15.40 6.32
N THR A 43 -13.23 14.15 6.19
CA THR A 43 -13.29 13.47 4.90
C THR A 43 -14.50 12.55 4.82
N VAL A 44 -14.93 12.27 3.59
CA VAL A 44 -16.01 11.33 3.29
C VAL A 44 -15.40 10.12 2.60
N VAL A 45 -15.74 8.93 3.06
CA VAL A 45 -15.26 7.66 2.51
C VAL A 45 -16.45 6.94 1.87
N LEU A 46 -16.22 6.41 0.67
CA LEU A 46 -17.21 5.67 -0.12
C LEU A 46 -16.99 4.15 -0.06
N GLY A 47 -15.81 3.72 0.39
CA GLY A 47 -15.42 2.31 0.46
C GLY A 47 -15.59 1.69 1.85
N PRO A 48 -15.45 0.35 1.94
CA PRO A 48 -15.50 -0.38 3.21
C PRO A 48 -14.28 -0.13 4.11
N GLU A 49 -13.23 0.46 3.56
CA GLU A 49 -11.96 0.70 4.24
C GLU A 49 -11.56 2.17 4.10
N ILE A 50 -10.97 2.70 5.17
CA ILE A 50 -10.43 4.05 5.21
C ILE A 50 -8.96 3.97 4.84
N THR A 51 -8.58 4.56 3.71
CA THR A 51 -7.19 4.60 3.25
C THR A 51 -6.55 5.96 3.51
N LEU A 52 -5.21 6.01 3.51
CA LEU A 52 -4.49 7.28 3.67
C LEU A 52 -4.79 8.27 2.52
N GLY A 53 -5.10 7.77 1.33
CA GLY A 53 -5.53 8.60 0.20
C GLY A 53 -6.85 9.33 0.44
N ASP A 54 -7.76 8.71 1.21
CA ASP A 54 -9.05 9.32 1.55
C ASP A 54 -8.90 10.39 2.63
N VAL A 55 -8.01 10.11 3.59
CA VAL A 55 -7.79 10.94 4.76
C VAL A 55 -6.92 12.17 4.47
N GLY A 56 -6.07 12.12 3.45
CA GLY A 56 -5.15 13.21 3.17
C GLY A 56 -4.62 13.29 1.74
N ARG A 57 -4.05 14.46 1.42
CA ARG A 57 -3.37 14.71 0.15
C ARG A 57 -1.89 14.35 0.30
N ILE A 58 -1.45 13.38 -0.50
CA ILE A 58 -0.05 12.94 -0.56
C ILE A 58 0.64 13.68 -1.70
N VAL A 59 1.66 14.47 -1.37
CA VAL A 59 2.51 15.20 -2.33
C VAL A 59 3.89 14.56 -2.31
N VAL A 60 4.22 13.87 -3.40
CA VAL A 60 5.50 13.20 -3.61
C VAL A 60 5.79 13.11 -5.10
N ARG A 61 7.08 13.21 -5.47
CA ARG A 61 7.51 13.11 -6.88
C ARG A 61 7.40 11.68 -7.42
N ASP A 62 7.73 10.70 -6.59
CA ASP A 62 7.65 9.28 -6.95
C ASP A 62 6.19 8.82 -6.98
N ARG A 63 5.70 8.52 -8.19
CA ARG A 63 4.33 8.04 -8.43
C ARG A 63 4.08 6.66 -7.82
N ALA A 64 5.07 5.76 -7.85
CA ALA A 64 4.94 4.42 -7.29
C ALA A 64 4.83 4.50 -5.76
N LEU A 65 5.64 5.35 -5.13
CA LEU A 65 5.52 5.62 -3.69
C LEU A 65 4.19 6.30 -3.36
N ARG A 66 3.71 7.24 -4.19
CA ARG A 66 2.40 7.86 -4.01
C ARG A 66 1.29 6.83 -3.97
N GLN A 67 1.26 5.92 -4.94
CA GLN A 67 0.24 4.87 -5.04
C GLN A 67 0.28 3.96 -3.82
N LYS A 68 1.47 3.50 -3.43
CA LYS A 68 1.65 2.66 -2.23
C LYS A 68 1.20 3.36 -0.95
N LEU A 69 1.53 4.64 -0.79
CA LEU A 69 1.10 5.43 0.37
C LEU A 69 -0.41 5.65 0.35
N SER A 70 -1.02 5.96 -0.80
CA SER A 70 -2.47 6.16 -0.90
C SER A 70 -3.27 4.90 -0.57
N SER A 71 -2.73 3.71 -0.87
CA SER A 71 -3.39 2.43 -0.60
C SER A 71 -3.18 1.91 0.83
N VAL A 72 -2.47 2.66 1.70
CA VAL A 72 -2.27 2.23 3.09
C VAL A 72 -3.61 2.26 3.81
N LYS A 73 -4.05 1.08 4.26
CA LYS A 73 -5.25 0.90 5.07
C LYS A 73 -5.01 1.42 6.48
N ILE A 74 -5.91 2.26 6.98
CA ILE A 74 -5.83 2.82 8.33
C ILE A 74 -6.79 2.08 9.25
N LYS A 75 -8.07 2.00 8.86
CA LYS A 75 -9.14 1.39 9.65
C LYS A 75 -10.27 0.95 8.73
N GLN A 76 -11.18 0.10 9.23
CA GLN A 76 -12.46 -0.14 8.57
C GLN A 76 -13.33 1.12 8.61
N ALA A 77 -14.10 1.34 7.55
CA ALA A 77 -15.06 2.43 7.50
C ALA A 77 -16.23 2.14 8.46
N PRO A 78 -16.76 3.16 9.16
CA PRO A 78 -17.98 2.98 9.93
C PRO A 78 -19.18 2.68 9.00
N PRO A 79 -20.29 2.18 9.54
CA PRO A 79 -21.52 1.97 8.79
C PRO A 79 -21.94 3.21 7.98
N PRO A 80 -22.64 3.04 6.85
CA PRO A 80 -23.15 4.16 6.05
C PRO A 80 -23.99 5.12 6.90
N GLY A 81 -23.69 6.42 6.84
CA GLY A 81 -24.37 7.44 7.65
C GLY A 81 -23.76 7.68 9.04
N GLU A 82 -22.79 6.85 9.47
CA GLU A 82 -22.05 7.08 10.71
C GLU A 82 -20.73 7.83 10.49
N ALA A 83 -20.18 8.35 11.59
CA ALA A 83 -18.89 9.01 11.63
C ALA A 83 -17.97 8.38 12.67
N THR A 84 -16.68 8.34 12.35
CA THR A 84 -15.64 7.88 13.27
C THR A 84 -14.50 8.89 13.27
N ASP A 85 -13.95 9.12 14.46
CA ASP A 85 -12.75 9.93 14.62
C ASP A 85 -11.50 9.05 14.58
N ILE A 86 -10.50 9.48 13.80
CA ILE A 86 -9.20 8.84 13.69
C ILE A 86 -8.15 9.78 14.26
N SER A 87 -7.39 9.28 15.23
CA SER A 87 -6.30 10.04 15.80
C SER A 87 -5.07 10.00 14.88
N LEU A 88 -4.31 11.09 14.88
CA LEU A 88 -3.03 11.17 14.17
C LEU A 88 -2.04 10.10 14.66
N ASN A 89 -2.15 9.67 15.93
CA ASN A 89 -1.30 8.60 16.45
C ASN A 89 -1.62 7.25 15.83
N ASP A 90 -2.90 6.95 15.58
CA ASP A 90 -3.32 5.71 14.93
C ASP A 90 -2.82 5.66 13.48
N ILE A 91 -2.91 6.78 12.75
CA ILE A 91 -2.35 6.91 11.39
C ILE A 91 -0.84 6.62 11.40
N LYS A 92 -0.11 7.17 12.38
CA LYS A 92 1.33 6.93 12.53
C LYS A 92 1.65 5.47 12.80
N LYS A 93 0.86 4.80 13.65
CA LYS A 93 1.01 3.36 13.92
C LYS A 93 0.76 2.55 12.65
N CYS A 94 -0.32 2.80 11.92
CA CYS A 94 -0.62 2.09 10.68
C CYS A 94 0.47 2.29 9.62
N LEU A 95 1.01 3.51 9.47
CA LEU A 95 2.15 3.77 8.59
C LEU A 95 3.40 2.98 8.98
N ARG A 96 3.69 2.86 10.28
CA ARG A 96 4.83 2.05 10.75
C ARG A 96 4.64 0.57 10.44
N VAL A 97 3.44 0.03 10.73
CA VAL A 97 3.08 -1.36 10.44
C VAL A 97 3.15 -1.67 8.94
N ALA A 98 2.75 -0.72 8.10
CA ALA A 98 2.83 -0.85 6.64
C ALA A 98 4.25 -0.67 6.06
N GLY A 99 5.30 -0.55 6.90
CA GLY A 99 6.69 -0.37 6.46
C GLY A 99 7.05 1.05 6.01
N PHE A 100 6.15 2.01 6.21
CA PHE A 100 6.31 3.43 5.86
C PHE A 100 6.68 4.30 7.06
N GLY A 101 7.20 3.71 8.14
CA GLY A 101 7.54 4.41 9.39
C GLY A 101 8.46 5.61 9.22
N LYS A 102 9.39 5.55 8.26
CA LYS A 102 10.30 6.66 7.90
C LYS A 102 9.58 7.94 7.44
N TYR A 103 8.33 7.83 7.01
CA TYR A 103 7.54 8.93 6.47
C TYR A 103 6.57 9.55 7.48
N VAL A 104 6.56 9.06 8.73
CA VAL A 104 5.71 9.58 9.81
C VAL A 104 5.93 11.08 10.07
N HIS A 105 7.16 11.56 9.89
CA HIS A 105 7.51 12.97 10.06
C HIS A 105 6.97 13.88 8.94
N ALA A 106 6.57 13.31 7.80
CA ALA A 106 5.99 14.04 6.69
C ALA A 106 4.49 14.33 6.86
N LEU A 107 3.85 13.76 7.89
CA LEU A 107 2.45 14.02 8.22
C LEU A 107 2.28 15.43 8.79
N ARG A 108 1.39 16.20 8.17
CA ARG A 108 0.96 17.53 8.63
C ARG A 108 -0.55 17.58 8.68
N GLY A 109 -1.10 18.27 9.67
CA GLY A 109 -2.54 18.47 9.79
C GLY A 109 -3.04 18.31 11.22
N PRO A 110 -4.36 18.16 11.39
CA PRO A 110 -4.98 18.13 12.71
C PRO A 110 -4.64 16.84 13.48
N ARG A 111 -4.73 16.93 14.82
CA ARG A 111 -4.50 15.78 15.72
C ARG A 111 -5.54 14.68 15.58
N THR A 112 -6.72 15.05 15.09
CA THR A 112 -7.88 14.17 14.96
C THR A 112 -8.58 14.48 13.65
N ILE A 113 -9.08 13.45 12.98
CA ILE A 113 -9.73 13.55 11.69
C ILE A 113 -11.07 12.86 11.78
N ARG A 114 -12.13 13.58 11.41
CA ARG A 114 -13.47 13.02 11.38
C ARG A 114 -13.76 12.42 10.02
N VAL A 115 -13.98 11.11 9.98
CA VAL A 115 -14.33 10.36 8.79
C VAL A 115 -15.81 10.06 8.81
N VAL A 116 -16.50 10.35 7.71
CA VAL A 116 -17.93 10.06 7.54
C VAL A 116 -18.09 9.07 6.39
N THR A 117 -18.85 8.00 6.58
CA THR A 117 -19.19 7.11 5.46
C THR A 117 -20.43 7.64 4.77
N ALA A 118 -20.38 7.81 3.45
CA ALA A 118 -21.55 8.28 2.71
C ALA A 118 -22.72 7.30 2.89
N PRO A 119 -23.96 7.79 3.08
CA PRO A 119 -25.13 6.93 3.10
C PRO A 119 -25.32 6.28 1.72
N VAL A 120 -25.61 4.98 1.72
CA VAL A 120 -26.01 4.26 0.50
C VAL A 120 -27.52 4.33 0.43
N GLU A 121 -28.07 5.16 -0.46
CA GLU A 121 -29.49 5.10 -0.80
C GLU A 121 -29.74 3.85 -1.64
N ILE A 122 -30.41 2.86 -1.06
CA ILE A 122 -30.89 1.69 -1.81
C ILE A 122 -32.23 2.10 -2.43
N ASP A 123 -32.23 2.37 -3.73
CA ASP A 123 -33.46 2.56 -4.49
C ASP A 123 -34.31 1.28 -4.43
N LYS A 124 -35.48 1.37 -3.80
CA LYS A 124 -36.43 0.26 -3.60
C LYS A 124 -37.08 -0.25 -4.88
N ALA A 125 -36.64 0.21 -6.06
CA ALA A 125 -37.23 -0.16 -7.35
C ALA A 125 -36.96 -1.62 -7.76
N PHE A 126 -36.05 -2.34 -7.09
CA PHE A 126 -35.62 -3.68 -7.48
C PHE A 126 -36.35 -4.86 -6.79
N ILE A 127 -37.35 -4.61 -5.93
CA ILE A 127 -38.06 -5.67 -5.17
C ILE A 127 -39.46 -5.96 -5.74
N ARG A 128 -39.65 -6.00 -7.06
CA ARG A 128 -41.00 -6.23 -7.64
C ARG A 128 -41.16 -7.35 -8.67
N GLU A 129 -40.15 -8.14 -9.01
CA GLU A 129 -40.32 -9.08 -10.15
C GLU A 129 -40.10 -10.59 -9.88
N GLU A 130 -39.88 -11.05 -8.64
CA GLU A 130 -39.71 -12.51 -8.37
C GLU A 130 -40.87 -13.19 -7.62
N HIS A 131 -42.05 -12.56 -7.57
CA HIS A 131 -43.26 -13.19 -7.00
C HIS A 131 -44.50 -13.01 -7.89
N ALA A 132 -44.37 -13.37 -9.17
CA ALA A 132 -45.52 -13.56 -10.07
C ALA A 132 -45.53 -15.00 -10.60
#